data_AF-A0A7S4VVR3-F1
#
_entry.id   AF-A0A7S4VVR3-F1
#
_cell.length_a   1.000
_cell.length_b   1.000
_cell.length_c   1.000
_cell.angle_alpha   90.00
_cell.angle_beta   90.00
_cell.angle_gamma   90.00
#
_symmetry.space_group_name_H-M   'P 1'
#
loop_
_entity.id
_entity.type
_entity.pdbx_description
1 polymer ?
#
loop_
_entity_poly.entity_id
_entity_poly.type
_entity_poly.pdbx_seq_one_letter_code
_entity_poly.pdbx_strand_id
1 'polypeptide(L)'
;LKPFRLRVPPPCFASLLAARPPAVMEASGAAGVDVCLARWRRADDESMADAARYRLAVPWDDDTTVRPGMVRLWRPGGQRVRAGSTVPLEFFFPEAPEEIDERRFAQAFASTLHVWLREQRCAEFRARLTERQNGTVRRSHEQLEAGDQTEENWRDFLQRPLLEDEPPKAVALILNPRFRAFRVLVCRVALPPASAEHVGRLAFRHIFDDDPRSSADRSWGGGLMTCLYVLVAMFVVVLVLTFGVLIRGFLKQ
;
A
#
# COMPACT_ATOMS: atom_id res chain seq x y z
N LEU A 1 5.25 21.21 19.67
CA LEU A 1 4.00 21.30 18.88
C LEU A 1 3.17 20.05 19.16
N LYS A 2 2.01 20.16 19.82
CA LYS A 2 1.11 19.02 20.09
C LYS A 2 0.18 18.80 18.88
N PRO A 3 -0.09 17.57 18.44
CA PRO A 3 -1.07 17.31 17.38
C PRO A 3 -2.47 17.68 17.89
N PHE A 4 -3.07 18.68 17.26
CA PHE A 4 -4.41 19.17 17.60
C PHE A 4 -5.46 18.22 17.02
N ARG A 5 -6.23 17.53 17.89
CA ARG A 5 -7.33 16.65 17.48
C ARG A 5 -8.61 17.46 17.30
N LEU A 6 -9.02 17.68 16.05
CA LEU A 6 -10.33 18.23 15.71
C LEU A 6 -11.44 17.27 16.20
N ARG A 7 -12.30 17.72 17.12
CA ARG A 7 -13.58 17.06 17.45
C ARG A 7 -14.61 17.45 16.40
N VAL A 8 -14.65 16.71 15.30
CA VAL A 8 -15.83 16.70 14.42
C VAL A 8 -16.80 15.67 15.00
N PRO A 9 -18.10 15.99 15.23
CA PRO A 9 -19.07 14.99 15.64
C PRO A 9 -19.06 13.84 14.62
N PRO A 10 -19.00 12.57 15.06
CA PRO A 10 -18.89 11.46 14.13
C PRO A 10 -20.14 11.46 13.24
N PRO A 11 -20.03 11.59 11.90
CA PRO A 11 -21.13 11.17 11.04
C PRO A 11 -21.44 9.70 11.36
N CYS A 12 -22.69 9.24 11.14
CA CYS A 12 -23.22 7.89 11.43
C CYS A 12 -22.50 6.73 10.69
N PHE A 13 -21.18 6.67 10.78
CA PHE A 13 -20.30 5.67 10.21
C PHE A 13 -20.21 4.42 11.08
N ALA A 14 -20.61 4.52 12.36
CA ALA A 14 -20.80 3.35 13.21
C ALA A 14 -21.72 2.32 12.52
N SER A 15 -22.71 2.77 11.75
CA SER A 15 -23.59 1.89 10.96
C SER A 15 -22.89 1.25 9.75
N LEU A 16 -21.88 1.89 9.15
CA LEU A 16 -21.11 1.33 8.04
C LEU A 16 -20.16 0.23 8.51
N LEU A 17 -19.57 0.37 9.69
CA LEU A 17 -18.71 -0.64 10.31
C LEU A 17 -19.51 -1.78 10.98
N ALA A 18 -20.82 -1.59 11.21
CA ALA A 18 -21.69 -2.59 11.82
C ALA A 18 -22.23 -3.65 10.83
N ALA A 19 -21.92 -3.53 9.53
CA ALA A 19 -22.26 -4.56 8.56
C ALA A 19 -21.43 -5.83 8.85
N ARG A 20 -22.05 -6.78 9.55
CA ARG A 20 -21.45 -8.05 9.94
C ARG A 20 -21.16 -8.88 8.67
N PRO A 21 -19.90 -9.30 8.42
CA PRO A 21 -19.60 -10.18 7.30
C PRO A 21 -20.17 -11.58 7.51
N PRO A 22 -20.35 -12.37 6.43
CA PRO A 22 -20.70 -13.79 6.55
C PRO A 22 -19.61 -14.58 7.31
N ALA A 23 -20.04 -15.39 8.28
CA ALA A 23 -19.24 -15.96 9.36
C ALA A 23 -18.30 -17.14 9.00
N VAL A 24 -17.90 -17.33 7.73
CA VAL A 24 -17.38 -18.63 7.25
C VAL A 24 -15.84 -18.72 7.18
N MET A 25 -15.05 -17.72 7.63
CA MET A 25 -13.58 -17.73 7.42
C MET A 25 -12.69 -17.20 8.57
N GLU A 26 -13.11 -17.29 9.83
CA GLU A 26 -12.47 -16.50 10.90
C GLU A 26 -11.09 -16.99 11.41
N ALA A 27 -10.73 -18.27 11.29
CA ALA A 27 -9.55 -18.79 12.01
C ALA A 27 -8.18 -18.48 11.38
N SER A 28 -8.05 -18.48 10.05
CA SER A 28 -6.78 -18.16 9.35
C SER A 28 -6.66 -16.68 8.98
N GLY A 29 -7.74 -15.90 9.09
CA GLY A 29 -7.78 -14.50 8.67
C GLY A 29 -7.23 -13.53 9.73
N ALA A 30 -7.38 -13.84 11.02
CA ALA A 30 -7.06 -12.92 12.11
C ALA A 30 -5.57 -12.52 12.13
N ALA A 31 -4.66 -13.50 11.99
CA ALA A 31 -3.22 -13.23 11.94
C ALA A 31 -2.82 -12.36 10.73
N GLY A 32 -3.46 -12.58 9.58
CA GLY A 32 -3.23 -11.78 8.37
C GLY A 32 -3.68 -10.32 8.53
N VAL A 33 -4.80 -10.10 9.21
CA VAL A 33 -5.32 -8.75 9.50
C VAL A 33 -4.33 -7.96 10.34
N ASP A 34 -3.79 -8.54 11.41
CA ASP A 34 -2.87 -7.84 12.31
C ASP A 34 -1.56 -7.46 11.62
N VAL A 35 -1.03 -8.33 10.75
CA VAL A 35 0.16 -8.04 9.93
C VAL A 35 -0.13 -6.91 8.95
N CYS A 36 -1.28 -6.93 8.26
CA CYS A 36 -1.70 -5.87 7.35
C CYS A 36 -1.84 -4.53 8.09
N LEU A 37 -2.52 -4.52 9.25
CA LEU A 37 -2.64 -3.33 10.09
C LEU A 37 -1.30 -2.81 10.59
N ALA A 38 -0.35 -3.70 10.94
CA ALA A 38 0.98 -3.30 11.35
C ALA A 38 1.76 -2.62 10.22
N ARG A 39 1.66 -3.11 8.97
CA ARG A 39 2.22 -2.45 7.78
C ARG A 39 1.59 -1.07 7.55
N TRP A 40 0.26 -0.98 7.64
CA TRP A 40 -0.44 0.31 7.51
C TRP A 40 -0.07 1.32 8.60
N ARG A 41 0.18 0.87 9.83
CA ARG A 41 0.69 1.75 10.90
C ARG A 41 2.10 2.27 10.60
N ARG A 42 2.95 1.48 9.94
CA ARG A 42 4.28 1.94 9.49
C ARG A 42 4.17 3.00 8.39
N ALA A 43 3.10 2.96 7.59
CA ALA A 43 2.89 3.88 6.45
C ALA A 43 2.12 5.18 6.78
N ASP A 44 1.71 5.41 8.04
CA ASP A 44 0.71 6.43 8.42
C ASP A 44 1.13 7.89 8.11
N ASP A 45 2.44 8.13 7.98
CA ASP A 45 3.04 9.44 7.68
C ASP A 45 3.89 9.43 6.39
N GLU A 46 3.80 8.36 5.61
CA GLU A 46 4.55 8.22 4.36
C GLU A 46 3.79 8.85 3.18
N SER A 47 4.53 9.44 2.24
CA SER A 47 3.94 9.97 1.02
C SER A 47 3.56 8.84 0.07
N MET A 48 2.37 8.93 -0.54
CA MET A 48 1.94 7.93 -1.50
C MET A 48 2.80 7.99 -2.78
N ALA A 49 3.25 6.85 -3.29
CA ALA A 49 4.02 6.75 -4.53
C ALA A 49 3.26 7.35 -5.72
N ASP A 50 3.96 8.03 -6.64
CA ASP A 50 3.33 8.73 -7.77
C ASP A 50 2.51 7.78 -8.66
N ALA A 51 3.03 6.59 -8.95
CA ALA A 51 2.29 5.57 -9.70
C ALA A 51 0.92 5.25 -9.08
N ALA A 52 0.82 5.24 -7.75
CA ALA A 52 -0.45 5.06 -7.05
C ALA A 52 -1.38 6.27 -7.24
N ARG A 53 -0.84 7.49 -7.20
CA ARG A 53 -1.60 8.74 -7.39
C ARG A 53 -2.27 8.79 -8.75
N TYR A 54 -1.53 8.39 -9.80
CA TYR A 54 -2.06 8.33 -11.16
C TYR A 54 -3.07 7.21 -11.35
N ARG A 55 -2.81 6.02 -10.78
CA ARG A 55 -3.70 4.85 -10.91
C ARG A 55 -5.03 5.01 -10.18
N LEU A 56 -5.02 5.71 -9.04
CA LEU A 56 -6.20 5.96 -8.22
C LEU A 56 -6.80 7.36 -8.47
N ALA A 57 -6.39 8.01 -9.56
CA ALA A 57 -6.93 9.29 -9.96
C ALA A 57 -8.41 9.14 -10.38
N VAL A 58 -9.25 10.09 -9.95
CA VAL A 58 -10.67 10.10 -10.28
C VAL A 58 -10.91 11.17 -11.34
N PRO A 59 -11.37 10.80 -12.55
CA PRO A 59 -11.80 11.80 -13.52
C PRO A 59 -13.02 12.53 -12.97
N TRP A 60 -13.00 13.86 -13.04
CA TRP A 60 -14.04 14.73 -12.51
C TRP A 60 -14.32 15.86 -13.49
N ASP A 61 -15.55 15.94 -14.00
CA ASP A 61 -15.92 16.81 -15.12
C ASP A 61 -15.01 16.60 -16.36
N ASP A 62 -15.12 17.44 -17.39
CA ASP A 62 -14.53 17.13 -18.71
C ASP A 62 -12.99 17.29 -18.77
N ASP A 63 -12.39 18.05 -17.85
CA ASP A 63 -10.94 18.35 -17.87
C ASP A 63 -10.25 18.27 -16.51
N THR A 64 -10.99 17.92 -15.44
CA THR A 64 -10.39 17.84 -14.10
C THR A 64 -10.12 16.40 -13.72
N THR A 65 -8.97 16.15 -13.10
CA THR A 65 -8.64 14.83 -12.55
C THR A 65 -8.16 15.03 -11.13
N VAL A 66 -8.92 14.50 -10.17
CA VAL A 66 -8.60 14.66 -8.76
C VAL A 66 -7.76 13.46 -8.31
N ARG A 67 -6.56 13.75 -7.79
CA ARG A 67 -5.60 12.71 -7.40
C ARG A 67 -5.50 12.59 -5.89
N PRO A 68 -5.44 11.36 -5.35
CA PRO A 68 -5.09 11.18 -3.95
C PRO A 68 -3.62 11.56 -3.75
N GLY A 69 -3.33 12.38 -2.74
CA GLY A 69 -1.97 12.74 -2.35
C GLY A 69 -1.41 11.86 -1.23
N MET A 70 -2.30 11.33 -0.37
CA MET A 70 -1.94 10.53 0.80
C MET A 70 -3.04 9.50 1.10
N VAL A 71 -2.65 8.36 1.65
CA VAL A 71 -3.56 7.35 2.19
C VAL A 71 -3.02 6.87 3.54
N ARG A 72 -3.91 6.72 4.53
CA ARG A 72 -3.52 6.29 5.88
C ARG A 72 -4.59 5.45 6.55
N LEU A 73 -4.28 4.91 7.73
CA LEU A 73 -5.27 4.17 8.51
C LEU A 73 -6.27 5.13 9.18
N TRP A 74 -7.56 4.95 8.92
CA TRP A 74 -8.58 5.75 9.60
C TRP A 74 -8.77 5.28 11.05
N ARG A 75 -8.65 6.21 12.01
CA ARG A 75 -8.81 5.93 13.45
C ARG A 75 -9.97 6.75 14.03
N PRO A 76 -11.21 6.23 14.01
CA PRO A 76 -12.34 6.94 14.61
C PRO A 76 -12.08 7.16 16.11
N GLY A 77 -12.15 8.42 16.56
CA GLY A 77 -11.97 8.79 17.97
C GLY A 77 -10.59 8.50 18.56
N GLY A 78 -9.57 8.19 17.73
CA GLY A 78 -8.25 7.79 18.20
C GLY A 78 -8.21 6.45 18.93
N GLN A 79 -9.24 5.62 18.80
CA GLN A 79 -9.21 4.24 19.28
C GLN A 79 -8.28 3.40 18.39
N ARG A 80 -7.65 2.39 18.99
CA ARG A 80 -6.92 1.38 18.22
C ARG A 80 -7.95 0.59 17.42
N VAL A 81 -7.77 0.54 16.10
CA VAL A 81 -8.54 -0.34 15.22
C VAL A 81 -8.30 -1.76 15.71
N ARG A 82 -9.36 -2.41 16.24
CA ARG A 82 -9.32 -3.82 16.61
C ARG A 82 -9.28 -4.66 15.33
N ALA A 83 -8.68 -5.84 15.41
CA ALA A 83 -8.72 -6.81 14.31
C ALA A 83 -10.19 -7.11 13.98
N GLY A 84 -10.68 -6.49 12.91
CA GLY A 84 -11.96 -6.75 12.31
C GLY A 84 -11.77 -7.44 10.97
N SER A 85 -12.87 -7.75 10.30
CA SER A 85 -12.87 -8.26 8.93
C SER A 85 -12.44 -7.22 7.89
N THR A 86 -12.34 -5.95 8.27
CA THR A 86 -12.01 -4.84 7.36
C THR A 86 -10.94 -3.92 7.94
N VAL A 87 -10.16 -3.35 7.02
CA VAL A 87 -9.11 -2.35 7.25
C VAL A 87 -9.67 -0.99 6.80
N PRO A 88 -9.91 -0.06 7.73
CA PRO A 88 -10.43 1.25 7.41
C PRO A 88 -9.30 2.17 6.92
N LEU A 89 -9.42 2.68 5.69
CA LEU A 89 -8.45 3.56 5.04
C LEU A 89 -9.06 4.96 4.81
N GLU A 90 -8.21 5.98 4.87
CA GLU A 90 -8.55 7.39 4.65
C GLU A 90 -7.64 7.95 3.55
N PHE A 91 -8.23 8.35 2.42
CA PHE A 91 -7.55 8.94 1.26
C PHE A 91 -7.75 10.46 1.26
N PHE A 92 -6.68 11.21 1.00
CA PHE A 92 -6.67 12.67 0.99
C PHE A 92 -6.48 13.20 -0.41
N PHE A 93 -7.34 14.12 -0.82
CA PHE A 93 -7.32 14.77 -2.13
C PHE A 93 -7.14 16.28 -1.91
N PRO A 94 -5.88 16.77 -1.95
CA PRO A 94 -5.57 18.17 -1.67
C PRO A 94 -5.96 19.12 -2.82
N GLU A 95 -6.17 18.60 -4.03
CA GLU A 95 -6.46 19.35 -5.25
C GLU A 95 -7.94 19.21 -5.67
N ALA A 96 -8.84 18.99 -4.71
CA ALA A 96 -10.26 18.86 -5.00
C ALA A 96 -10.89 20.23 -5.33
N PRO A 97 -11.69 20.36 -6.41
CA PRO A 97 -12.43 21.58 -6.74
C PRO A 97 -13.34 22.07 -5.62
N GLU A 98 -13.61 23.37 -5.60
CA GLU A 98 -14.48 23.99 -4.58
C GLU A 98 -15.94 23.50 -4.69
N GLU A 99 -16.42 23.20 -5.89
CA GLU A 99 -17.81 22.80 -6.11
C GLU A 99 -17.98 21.29 -6.26
N ILE A 100 -17.14 20.50 -5.57
CA ILE A 100 -17.22 19.04 -5.65
C ILE A 100 -18.40 18.47 -4.84
N ASP A 101 -19.26 17.68 -5.50
CA ASP A 101 -20.28 16.87 -4.82
C ASP A 101 -19.60 15.66 -4.15
N GLU A 102 -19.49 15.72 -2.82
CA GLU A 102 -18.89 14.68 -1.98
C GLU A 102 -19.46 13.28 -2.26
N ARG A 103 -20.78 13.15 -2.45
CA ARG A 103 -21.43 11.85 -2.60
C ARG A 103 -21.11 11.25 -3.95
N ARG A 104 -21.26 12.05 -5.02
CA ARG A 104 -20.92 11.63 -6.38
C ARG A 104 -19.42 11.31 -6.48
N PHE A 105 -18.56 12.09 -5.83
CA PHE A 105 -17.12 11.82 -5.79
C PHE A 105 -16.81 10.52 -5.04
N ALA A 106 -17.42 10.29 -3.87
CA ALA A 106 -17.22 9.05 -3.12
C ALA A 106 -17.58 7.81 -3.96
N GLN A 107 -18.69 7.86 -4.70
CA GLN A 107 -19.13 6.79 -5.59
C GLN A 107 -18.18 6.58 -6.77
N ALA A 108 -17.72 7.68 -7.40
CA ALA A 108 -16.74 7.62 -8.48
C ALA A 108 -15.41 7.02 -8.00
N PHE A 109 -14.91 7.48 -6.85
CA PHE A 109 -13.70 6.94 -6.24
C PHE A 109 -13.84 5.46 -5.86
N ALA A 110 -14.95 5.06 -5.24
CA ALA A 110 -15.22 3.67 -4.92
C ALA A 110 -15.20 2.78 -6.16
N SER A 111 -15.79 3.27 -7.26
CA SER A 111 -15.82 2.58 -8.56
C SER A 111 -14.42 2.44 -9.15
N THR A 112 -13.63 3.53 -9.18
CA THR A 112 -12.24 3.50 -9.65
C THR A 112 -11.38 2.53 -8.84
N LEU A 113 -11.48 2.59 -7.51
CA LEU A 113 -10.76 1.69 -6.62
C LEU A 113 -11.16 0.23 -6.84
N HIS A 114 -12.46 -0.04 -7.00
CA HIS A 114 -12.98 -1.37 -7.26
C HIS A 114 -12.48 -1.95 -8.59
N VAL A 115 -12.55 -1.17 -9.69
CA VAL A 115 -12.04 -1.57 -11.01
C VAL A 115 -10.56 -1.91 -10.92
N TRP A 116 -9.76 -1.04 -10.29
CA TRP A 116 -8.33 -1.28 -10.13
C TRP A 116 -8.04 -2.55 -9.32
N LEU A 117 -8.73 -2.76 -8.20
CA LEU A 117 -8.57 -3.97 -7.38
C LEU A 117 -8.88 -5.24 -8.19
N ARG A 118 -9.95 -5.21 -8.99
CA ARG A 118 -10.31 -6.31 -9.88
C ARG A 118 -9.23 -6.58 -10.93
N GLU A 119 -8.65 -5.53 -11.52
CA GLU A 119 -7.52 -5.66 -12.46
C GLU A 119 -6.31 -6.31 -11.79
N GLN A 120 -5.96 -5.93 -10.56
CA GLN A 120 -4.85 -6.54 -9.83
C GLN A 120 -5.08 -8.03 -9.59
N ARG A 121 -6.28 -8.42 -9.16
CA ARG A 121 -6.60 -9.85 -8.95
C ARG A 121 -6.53 -10.64 -10.26
N CYS A 122 -7.03 -10.08 -11.35
CA CYS A 122 -6.92 -10.68 -12.68
C CYS A 122 -5.45 -10.83 -13.12
N ALA A 123 -4.62 -9.82 -12.87
CA ALA A 123 -3.20 -9.85 -13.20
C ALA A 123 -2.45 -10.91 -12.38
N GLU A 124 -2.67 -10.99 -11.06
CA GLU A 124 -2.10 -12.02 -10.19
C GLU A 124 -2.53 -13.42 -10.62
N PHE A 125 -3.80 -13.59 -10.99
CA PHE A 125 -4.30 -14.84 -11.50
C PHE A 125 -3.59 -15.26 -12.79
N ARG A 126 -3.46 -14.35 -13.76
CA ARG A 126 -2.73 -14.60 -15.01
C ARG A 126 -1.26 -14.95 -14.75
N ALA A 127 -0.59 -14.23 -13.85
CA ALA A 127 0.79 -14.51 -13.48
C ALA A 127 0.95 -15.92 -12.91
N ARG A 128 0.06 -16.34 -12.00
CA ARG A 128 0.05 -17.70 -11.43
C ARG A 128 -0.24 -18.77 -12.48
N LEU A 129 -1.12 -18.51 -13.43
CA LEU A 129 -1.38 -19.42 -14.55
C LEU A 129 -0.13 -19.61 -15.41
N THR A 130 0.55 -18.53 -15.79
CA THR A 130 1.76 -18.58 -16.61
C THR A 130 2.89 -19.30 -15.88
N GLU A 131 3.10 -19.05 -14.59
CA GLU A 131 4.11 -19.73 -13.78
C GLU A 131 3.87 -21.26 -13.75
N ARG A 132 2.61 -21.68 -13.60
CA ARG A 132 2.25 -23.09 -13.64
C ARG A 132 2.47 -23.73 -15.00
N GLN A 133 2.05 -23.07 -16.08
CA GLN A 133 2.28 -23.58 -17.44
C GLN A 133 3.78 -23.79 -17.69
N ASN A 134 4.61 -22.83 -17.27
CA ASN A 134 6.07 -22.95 -17.37
C ASN A 134 6.63 -24.07 -16.47
N GLY A 135 6.05 -24.29 -15.30
CA GLY A 135 6.41 -25.38 -14.39
C GLY A 135 6.02 -26.77 -14.91
N THR A 136 4.84 -26.91 -15.53
CA THR A 136 4.35 -28.17 -16.10
C THR A 136 5.16 -28.57 -17.33
N VAL A 137 5.52 -27.62 -18.21
CA VAL A 137 6.41 -27.90 -19.35
C VAL A 137 7.78 -28.43 -18.89
N ARG A 138 8.28 -27.96 -17.74
CA ARG A 138 9.53 -28.45 -17.16
C ARG A 138 9.40 -29.84 -16.51
N ARG A 139 8.21 -30.24 -16.06
CA ARG A 139 7.96 -31.52 -15.36
C ARG A 139 7.34 -32.60 -16.24
N SER A 140 6.83 -32.28 -17.43
CA SER A 140 6.23 -33.27 -18.35
C SER A 140 7.24 -34.26 -18.92
N HIS A 141 8.50 -34.19 -18.51
CA HIS A 141 9.54 -35.16 -18.85
C HIS A 141 9.71 -36.26 -17.79
N GLU A 142 9.10 -36.16 -16.59
CA GLU A 142 9.44 -37.09 -15.48
C GLU A 142 8.30 -37.77 -14.70
N GLN A 143 7.02 -37.35 -14.68
CA GLN A 143 5.99 -38.12 -13.92
C GLN A 143 4.55 -37.70 -14.24
N LEU A 144 3.70 -38.67 -14.60
CA LEU A 144 2.40 -38.48 -15.25
C LEU A 144 1.15 -38.80 -14.40
N GLU A 145 1.26 -39.02 -13.09
CA GLU A 145 0.12 -39.56 -12.29
C GLU A 145 -0.39 -38.71 -11.10
N ALA A 146 0.09 -37.48 -10.89
CA ALA A 146 -0.36 -36.63 -9.76
C ALA A 146 -1.30 -35.47 -10.17
N GLY A 147 -2.28 -35.73 -11.05
CA GLY A 147 -3.03 -34.71 -11.79
C GLY A 147 -4.21 -34.00 -11.08
N ASP A 148 -4.98 -34.67 -10.22
CA ASP A 148 -6.36 -34.20 -9.95
C ASP A 148 -6.51 -33.11 -8.87
N GLN A 149 -5.80 -33.17 -7.74
CA GLN A 149 -6.06 -32.26 -6.60
C GLN A 149 -5.71 -30.79 -6.88
N THR A 150 -4.84 -30.54 -7.86
CA THR A 150 -4.41 -29.18 -8.20
C THR A 150 -5.41 -28.49 -9.12
N GLU A 151 -6.23 -29.27 -9.85
CA GLU A 151 -7.28 -28.74 -10.71
C GLU A 151 -8.53 -28.29 -9.92
N GLU A 152 -8.88 -29.00 -8.86
CA GLU A 152 -10.06 -28.62 -8.05
C GLU A 152 -9.85 -27.27 -7.33
N ASN A 153 -8.64 -27.01 -6.84
CA ASN A 153 -8.30 -25.76 -6.14
C ASN A 153 -8.41 -24.49 -7.01
N TRP A 154 -8.31 -24.57 -8.35
CA TRP A 154 -8.46 -23.38 -9.20
C TRP A 154 -9.92 -23.07 -9.50
N ARG A 155 -10.77 -24.11 -9.61
CA ARG A 155 -12.21 -23.92 -9.74
C ARG A 155 -12.74 -23.24 -8.48
N ASP A 156 -12.28 -23.65 -7.31
CA ASP A 156 -12.61 -22.99 -6.04
C ASP A 156 -12.12 -21.54 -5.97
N PHE A 157 -10.97 -21.21 -6.58
CA PHE A 157 -10.50 -19.82 -6.64
C PHE A 157 -11.37 -18.93 -7.53
N LEU A 158 -11.87 -19.46 -8.66
CA LEU A 158 -12.79 -18.75 -9.56
C LEU A 158 -14.23 -18.72 -9.05
N GLN A 159 -14.65 -19.78 -8.35
CA GLN A 159 -15.98 -19.91 -7.76
C GLN A 159 -16.11 -19.20 -6.42
N ARG A 160 -14.99 -18.82 -5.77
CA ARG A 160 -15.04 -17.94 -4.61
C ARG A 160 -15.82 -16.69 -5.04
N PRO A 161 -17.04 -16.50 -4.53
CA PRO A 161 -17.85 -15.36 -4.91
C PRO A 161 -16.98 -14.15 -4.68
N LEU A 162 -16.85 -13.30 -5.69
CA LEU A 162 -16.31 -11.99 -5.48
C LEU A 162 -17.23 -11.36 -4.44
N LEU A 163 -16.83 -11.40 -3.17
CA LEU A 163 -17.34 -10.51 -2.11
C LEU A 163 -17.15 -9.01 -2.49
N GLU A 164 -16.67 -8.76 -3.71
CA GLU A 164 -16.35 -7.51 -4.36
C GLU A 164 -17.34 -7.16 -5.48
N ASP A 165 -18.36 -7.95 -5.83
CA ASP A 165 -19.31 -7.52 -6.89
C ASP A 165 -20.00 -6.18 -6.52
N GLU A 166 -20.07 -5.87 -5.23
CA GLU A 166 -20.42 -4.54 -4.76
C GLU A 166 -19.18 -3.67 -4.53
N PRO A 167 -19.15 -2.43 -5.06
CA PRO A 167 -18.07 -1.50 -4.80
C PRO A 167 -17.94 -1.23 -3.28
N PRO A 168 -16.72 -1.03 -2.77
CA PRO A 168 -16.52 -0.76 -1.36
C PRO A 168 -17.28 0.50 -0.96
N LYS A 169 -17.99 0.45 0.16
CA LYS A 169 -18.73 1.61 0.66
C LYS A 169 -17.73 2.72 1.00
N ALA A 170 -17.76 3.78 0.20
CA ALA A 170 -16.96 4.97 0.38
C ALA A 170 -17.82 6.12 0.90
N VAL A 171 -17.22 6.94 1.75
CA VAL A 171 -17.84 8.18 2.21
C VAL A 171 -16.79 9.27 2.09
N ALA A 172 -17.13 10.32 1.34
CA ALA A 172 -16.32 11.51 1.28
C ALA A 172 -16.78 12.51 2.34
N LEU A 173 -15.83 13.31 2.81
CA LEU A 173 -16.04 14.42 3.72
C LEU A 173 -15.04 15.52 3.35
N ILE A 174 -15.49 16.74 3.18
CA ILE A 174 -14.61 17.89 3.05
C ILE A 174 -14.07 18.26 4.44
N LEU A 175 -12.75 18.25 4.59
CA LEU A 175 -12.08 18.83 5.74
C LEU A 175 -11.56 20.22 5.36
N ASN A 176 -12.11 21.23 6.03
CA ASN A 176 -11.54 22.57 6.07
C ASN A 176 -10.72 22.71 7.36
N PRO A 177 -9.43 22.34 7.35
CA PRO A 177 -8.57 22.61 8.49
C PRO A 177 -8.55 24.13 8.73
N ARG A 178 -9.07 24.60 9.87
CA ARG A 178 -9.15 26.02 10.27
C ARG A 178 -7.85 26.85 10.14
N PHE A 179 -6.71 26.21 9.87
CA PHE A 179 -5.37 26.80 9.83
C PHE A 179 -4.59 26.54 8.53
N ARG A 180 -5.18 25.94 7.49
CA ARG A 180 -4.55 25.84 6.16
C ARG A 180 -5.46 26.46 5.12
N ALA A 181 -4.86 27.22 4.21
CA ALA A 181 -5.55 27.85 3.07
C ALA A 181 -6.09 26.84 2.03
N PHE A 182 -5.88 25.54 2.24
CA PHE A 182 -6.21 24.50 1.28
C PHE A 182 -7.31 23.60 1.83
N ARG A 183 -8.39 23.49 1.05
CA ARG A 183 -9.45 22.52 1.23
C ARG A 183 -8.92 21.13 0.91
N VAL A 184 -9.21 20.15 1.75
CA VAL A 184 -8.82 18.75 1.50
C VAL A 184 -10.06 17.89 1.54
N LEU A 185 -10.37 17.25 0.42
CA LEU A 185 -11.41 16.24 0.36
C LEU A 185 -10.85 14.93 0.89
N VAL A 186 -11.63 14.24 1.73
CA VAL A 186 -11.20 13.01 2.37
C VAL A 186 -12.20 11.91 2.08
N CYS A 187 -11.76 10.84 1.42
CA CYS A 187 -12.58 9.65 1.21
C CYS A 187 -12.17 8.53 2.17
N ARG A 188 -13.13 8.02 2.93
CA ARG A 188 -12.96 6.88 3.81
C ARG A 188 -13.56 5.65 3.18
N VAL A 189 -12.81 4.56 3.19
CA VAL A 189 -13.23 3.25 2.68
C VAL A 189 -12.88 2.17 3.70
N ALA A 190 -13.68 1.12 3.77
CA ALA A 190 -13.38 -0.08 4.55
C ALA A 190 -13.14 -1.23 3.57
N LEU A 191 -11.94 -1.80 3.58
CA LEU A 191 -11.53 -2.84 2.64
C LEU A 191 -11.22 -4.15 3.36
N PRO A 192 -11.44 -5.33 2.76
CA PRO A 192 -10.86 -6.57 3.25
C PRO A 192 -9.33 -6.46 3.36
N PRO A 193 -8.68 -7.18 4.28
CA PRO A 193 -7.23 -7.13 4.48
C PRO A 193 -6.41 -7.38 3.21
N ALA A 194 -6.85 -8.31 2.36
CA ALA A 194 -6.20 -8.62 1.10
C ALA A 194 -6.25 -7.42 0.12
N SER A 195 -7.42 -6.83 -0.06
CA SER A 195 -7.61 -5.65 -0.91
C SER A 195 -6.83 -4.45 -0.37
N ALA A 196 -6.82 -4.25 0.96
CA ALA A 196 -6.00 -3.23 1.60
C ALA A 196 -4.50 -3.47 1.43
N GLU A 197 -4.06 -4.73 1.38
CA GLU A 197 -2.66 -5.08 1.09
C GLU A 197 -2.27 -4.71 -0.34
N HIS A 198 -3.13 -4.97 -1.34
CA HIS A 198 -2.86 -4.54 -2.72
C HIS A 198 -2.72 -3.02 -2.80
N VAL A 199 -3.65 -2.26 -2.19
CA VAL A 199 -3.55 -0.80 -2.11
C VAL A 199 -2.23 -0.39 -1.45
N GLY A 200 -1.84 -1.07 -0.37
CA GLY A 200 -0.58 -0.84 0.32
C GLY A 200 0.65 -1.10 -0.55
N ARG A 201 0.68 -2.17 -1.36
CA ARG A 201 1.77 -2.46 -2.31
C ARG A 201 1.88 -1.40 -3.40
N LEU A 202 0.75 -0.90 -3.89
CA LEU A 202 0.71 0.18 -4.87
C LEU A 202 1.25 1.49 -4.25
N ALA A 203 0.76 1.86 -3.07
CA ALA A 203 1.05 3.12 -2.40
C ALA A 203 2.44 3.16 -1.76
N PHE A 204 2.87 2.06 -1.14
CA PHE A 204 4.04 1.95 -0.27
C PHE A 204 4.79 0.64 -0.52
N ARG A 205 5.25 0.48 -1.75
CA ARG A 205 5.95 -0.73 -2.20
C ARG A 205 7.03 -1.20 -1.22
N HIS A 206 7.84 -0.28 -0.70
CA HIS A 206 8.93 -0.58 0.24
C HIS A 206 8.47 -1.14 1.60
N ILE A 207 7.21 -0.95 2.00
CA ILE A 207 6.65 -1.46 3.28
C ILE A 207 5.91 -2.78 3.06
N PHE A 208 5.21 -2.91 1.94
CA PHE A 208 4.31 -4.04 1.67
C PHE A 208 4.96 -5.14 0.82
N ASP A 209 6.02 -4.86 0.05
CA ASP A 209 6.85 -5.85 -0.63
C ASP A 209 8.03 -6.34 0.24
N ASP A 210 8.00 -6.07 1.55
CA ASP A 210 8.88 -6.71 2.51
C ASP A 210 8.47 -8.18 2.66
N ASP A 211 8.84 -8.95 1.64
CA ASP A 211 8.99 -10.38 1.75
C ASP A 211 10.17 -10.59 2.72
N PRO A 212 9.99 -11.25 3.88
CA PRO A 212 11.08 -11.46 4.83
C PRO A 212 12.28 -12.14 4.16
N ARG A 213 12.07 -12.88 3.07
CA ARG A 213 13.11 -13.48 2.24
C ARG A 213 13.88 -12.46 1.38
N SER A 214 13.25 -11.39 0.89
CA SER A 214 13.91 -10.34 0.11
C SER A 214 14.64 -9.31 0.97
N SER A 215 14.28 -9.20 2.25
CA SER A 215 15.02 -8.37 3.21
C SER A 215 16.45 -8.89 3.50
N ALA A 216 16.68 -10.20 3.33
CA ALA A 216 18.03 -10.76 3.38
C ALA A 216 18.91 -10.22 2.23
N ASP A 217 18.35 -10.05 1.02
CA ASP A 217 19.06 -9.45 -0.12
C ASP A 217 19.25 -7.94 0.01
N ARG A 218 18.30 -7.20 0.61
CA ARG A 218 18.50 -5.75 0.85
C ARG A 218 19.61 -5.46 1.86
N SER A 219 19.97 -6.40 2.74
CA SER A 219 21.09 -6.25 3.67
C SER A 219 22.45 -6.14 2.96
N TRP A 220 22.57 -6.65 1.73
CA TRP A 220 23.79 -6.52 0.92
C TRP A 220 24.09 -5.06 0.56
N GLY A 221 23.05 -4.23 0.39
CA GLY A 221 23.22 -2.79 0.17
C GLY A 221 23.84 -2.07 1.37
N GLY A 222 23.54 -2.53 2.59
CA GLY A 222 24.19 -2.03 3.81
C GLY A 222 25.67 -2.38 3.84
N GLY A 223 26.02 -3.65 3.58
CA GLY A 223 27.41 -4.10 3.52
C GLY A 223 28.23 -3.40 2.43
N LEU A 224 27.65 -3.18 1.25
CA LEU A 224 28.32 -2.51 0.14
C LEU A 224 28.54 -1.01 0.44
N MET A 225 27.56 -0.35 1.05
CA MET A 225 27.73 1.03 1.53
C MET A 225 28.79 1.14 2.61
N THR A 226 28.80 0.24 3.61
CA THR A 226 29.85 0.22 4.64
C THR A 226 31.23 -0.03 4.03
N CYS A 227 31.34 -0.95 3.07
CA CYS A 227 32.58 -1.21 2.34
C CYS A 227 33.05 0.05 1.57
N LEU A 228 32.14 0.74 0.88
CA LEU A 228 32.46 1.97 0.16
C LEU A 228 32.92 3.09 1.11
N TYR A 229 32.28 3.24 2.27
CA TYR A 229 32.71 4.19 3.30
C TYR A 229 34.12 3.88 3.82
N VAL A 230 34.44 2.60 4.07
CA VAL A 230 35.78 2.18 4.51
C VAL A 230 36.83 2.46 3.44
N LEU A 231 36.53 2.17 2.17
CA LEU A 231 37.43 2.46 1.05
C LEU A 231 37.70 3.97 0.89
N VAL A 232 36.65 4.79 0.97
CA VAL A 232 36.79 6.26 0.90
C VAL A 232 37.59 6.79 2.09
N ALA A 233 37.33 6.30 3.30
CA ALA A 233 38.09 6.70 4.50
C ALA A 233 39.57 6.32 4.37
N MET A 234 39.88 5.11 3.90
CA MET A 234 41.25 4.70 3.63
C MET A 234 41.93 5.57 2.59
N PHE A 235 41.24 5.88 1.49
CA PHE A 235 41.77 6.74 0.43
C PHE A 235 42.11 8.14 0.95
N VAL A 236 41.24 8.73 1.79
CA VAL A 236 41.49 10.04 2.43
C VAL A 236 42.72 9.98 3.34
N VAL A 237 42.88 8.92 4.15
CA VAL A 237 44.07 8.75 5.01
C VAL A 237 45.35 8.68 4.18
N VAL A 238 45.34 7.90 3.09
CA VAL A 238 46.49 7.81 2.17
C VAL A 238 46.81 9.17 1.55
N LEU A 239 45.81 9.93 1.10
CA LEU A 239 46.00 11.28 0.56
C LEU A 239 46.60 12.24 1.59
N VAL A 240 46.13 12.21 2.84
CA VAL A 240 46.67 13.08 3.90
C VAL A 240 48.13 12.72 4.21
N LEU A 241 48.46 11.43 4.25
CA LEU A 241 49.83 10.97 4.49
C LEU A 241 50.77 11.35 3.34
N THR A 242 50.36 11.13 2.09
CA THR A 242 51.19 11.49 0.92
C THR A 242 51.38 13.00 0.82
N PHE A 243 50.33 13.79 1.05
CA PHE A 243 50.43 15.24 1.07
C PHE A 243 51.34 15.75 2.20
N GLY A 244 51.27 15.14 3.38
CA GLY A 244 52.17 15.44 4.51
C GLY A 244 53.65 15.16 4.20
N VAL A 245 53.94 14.08 3.46
CA VAL A 245 55.30 13.76 2.99
C VAL A 245 55.77 14.79 1.94
N LEU A 246 54.89 15.16 1.00
CA LEU A 246 55.21 16.17 -0.02
C LEU A 246 55.52 17.55 0.60
N ILE A 247 54.71 18.02 1.56
CA ILE A 247 54.97 19.28 2.28
C ILE A 247 56.33 19.23 2.99
N ARG A 248 56.64 18.11 3.67
CA ARG A 248 57.94 17.94 4.32
C ARG A 248 59.11 17.94 3.33
N GLY A 249 58.91 17.43 2.12
CA GLY A 249 59.90 17.49 1.05
C GLY A 249 60.16 18.92 0.58
N PHE A 250 59.07 19.68 0.33
CA PHE A 250 59.16 21.08 -0.07
C PHE A 250 59.80 21.98 0.99
N LEU A 251 59.50 21.78 2.27
CA LEU A 251 60.07 22.58 3.37
C LEU A 251 61.57 22.33 3.61
N LYS A 252 62.14 21.26 3.04
CA LYS A 252 63.57 20.94 3.17
C LYS A 252 64.43 21.48 2.02
N GLN A 253 63.82 21.99 0.96
CA GLN A 253 64.51 22.68 -0.13
C GLN A 253 64.64 24.16 0.17
#